data_AF-A0A9X1YD68-F1
#
_entry.id   AF-A0A9X1YD68-F1
#
_cell.length_a   1.000
_cell.length_b   1.000
_cell.length_c   1.000
_cell.angle_alpha   90.00
_cell.angle_beta   90.00
_cell.angle_gamma   90.00
#
_symmetry.space_group_name_H-M   'P 1'
#
loop_
_entity.id
_entity.type
_entity.pdbx_description
1 polymer ?
#
loop_
_entity_poly.entity_id
_entity_poly.type
_entity_poly.pdbx_seq_one_letter_code
_entity_poly.pdbx_strand_id
1 'polypeptide(L)'
;MRALATGLLLAALATAAHADRPGPDWISLERVTAILQAAGYGPVTGIEADDGRWEATAYRDGRRFELHLDPRSGAILRVRPER
;
A
#
# COMPACT_ATOMS: atom_id res chain seq x y z
N MET A 1 -27.46 -29.44 -35.84
CA MET A 1 -26.05 -29.52 -35.42
C MET A 1 -25.61 -28.11 -35.05
N ARG A 2 -25.39 -27.82 -33.75
CA ARG A 2 -24.94 -26.50 -33.27
C ARG A 2 -23.56 -26.67 -32.66
N ALA A 3 -22.63 -25.85 -33.12
CA ALA A 3 -21.20 -25.96 -32.89
C ALA A 3 -20.79 -25.62 -31.44
N LEU A 4 -19.97 -26.53 -30.91
CA LEU A 4 -18.89 -26.45 -29.94
C LEU A 4 -18.66 -25.10 -29.23
N ALA A 5 -18.76 -25.12 -27.90
CA ALA A 5 -18.33 -24.07 -26.98
C ALA A 5 -16.80 -24.08 -26.84
N THR A 6 -16.16 -22.96 -27.16
CA THR A 6 -14.73 -22.75 -26.89
C THR A 6 -14.59 -22.18 -25.47
N GLY A 7 -14.17 -23.01 -24.53
CA GLY A 7 -13.80 -22.56 -23.19
C GLY A 7 -12.44 -21.86 -23.23
N LEU A 8 -12.44 -20.54 -23.06
CA LEU A 8 -11.21 -19.77 -22.88
C LEU A 8 -10.77 -19.87 -21.41
N LEU A 9 -9.83 -20.76 -21.14
CA LEU A 9 -9.07 -20.79 -19.88
C LEU A 9 -8.14 -19.57 -19.85
N LEU A 10 -8.56 -18.50 -19.17
CA LEU A 10 -7.67 -17.40 -18.79
C LEU A 10 -6.83 -17.86 -17.59
N ALA A 11 -5.62 -18.33 -17.88
CA ALA A 11 -4.58 -18.48 -16.86
C ALA A 11 -4.21 -17.09 -16.35
N ALA A 12 -4.67 -16.75 -15.14
CA ALA A 12 -4.25 -15.54 -14.46
C ALA A 12 -2.77 -15.67 -14.07
N LEU A 13 -1.89 -15.07 -14.87
CA LEU A 13 -0.51 -14.78 -14.47
C LEU A 13 -0.57 -13.77 -13.31
N ALA A 14 -0.47 -14.26 -12.08
CA ALA A 14 -0.25 -13.41 -10.92
C ALA A 14 1.18 -12.87 -11.02
N THR A 15 1.34 -11.70 -11.63
CA THR A 15 2.56 -10.89 -11.47
C THR A 15 2.62 -10.50 -10.00
N ALA A 16 3.51 -11.16 -9.25
CA ALA A 16 3.85 -10.75 -7.90
C ALA A 16 4.37 -9.31 -7.96
N ALA A 17 3.58 -8.35 -7.47
CA ALA A 17 4.03 -6.98 -7.29
C ALA A 17 5.32 -7.03 -6.46
N HIS A 18 6.43 -6.54 -7.02
CA HIS A 18 7.70 -6.45 -6.31
C HIS A 18 7.64 -5.20 -5.45
N ALA A 19 7.32 -5.35 -4.17
CA ALA A 19 7.59 -4.30 -3.20
C ALA A 19 9.10 -4.13 -3.06
N ASP A 20 9.57 -2.89 -3.06
CA ASP A 20 10.97 -2.60 -2.80
C ASP A 20 11.33 -2.98 -1.36
N ARG A 21 12.64 -3.11 -1.10
CA ARG A 21 13.13 -3.27 0.27
C ARG A 21 13.43 -1.89 0.86
N PRO A 22 13.05 -1.62 2.11
CA PRO A 22 13.45 -0.40 2.80
C PRO A 22 14.97 -0.23 2.83
N GLY A 23 15.45 1.00 2.69
CA GLY A 23 16.86 1.33 2.84
C GLY A 23 17.35 1.16 4.28
N PRO A 24 18.67 1.02 4.50
CA PRO A 24 19.25 0.80 5.84
C PRO A 24 19.03 1.97 6.82
N ASP A 25 18.64 3.12 6.32
CA ASP A 25 18.42 4.38 7.01
C ASP A 25 16.93 4.77 7.12
N TRP A 26 16.03 3.88 6.72
CA TRP A 26 14.60 4.09 6.82
C TRP A 26 14.09 3.82 8.24
N ILE A 27 13.07 4.55 8.65
CA ILE A 27 12.37 4.29 9.91
C ILE A 27 11.62 2.95 9.84
N SER A 28 11.46 2.28 10.98
CA SER A 28 10.78 0.99 11.04
C SER A 28 9.28 1.08 10.72
N LEU A 29 8.68 -0.04 10.32
CA LEU A 29 7.22 -0.17 10.13
C LEU A 29 6.43 0.23 11.39
N GLU A 30 6.95 -0.14 12.57
CA GLU A 30 6.37 0.27 13.86
C GLU A 30 6.36 1.79 14.01
N ARG A 31 7.46 2.47 13.62
CA ARG A 31 7.54 3.93 13.68
C ARG A 31 6.60 4.59 12.68
N VAL A 32 6.48 4.07 11.47
CA VAL A 32 5.49 4.53 10.47
C VAL A 32 4.08 4.40 11.05
N THR A 33 3.75 3.23 11.61
CA THR A 33 2.43 2.97 12.23
C THR A 33 2.12 3.97 13.35
N ALA A 34 3.07 4.20 14.26
CA ALA A 34 2.90 5.14 15.36
C ALA A 34 2.68 6.58 14.87
N ILE A 35 3.40 7.02 13.82
CA ILE A 35 3.22 8.35 13.22
C ILE A 35 1.83 8.48 12.60
N LEU A 36 1.37 7.47 11.86
CA LEU A 36 0.04 7.46 11.26
C LEU A 36 -1.06 7.51 12.33
N GLN A 37 -0.94 6.71 13.39
CA GLN A 37 -1.87 6.71 14.51
C GLN A 37 -1.89 8.07 15.22
N ALA A 38 -0.73 8.66 15.50
CA ALA A 38 -0.63 9.98 16.12
C ALA A 38 -1.23 11.09 15.23
N ALA A 39 -1.16 10.93 13.91
CA ALA A 39 -1.80 11.83 12.97
C ALA A 39 -3.33 11.66 12.90
N GLY A 40 -3.90 10.58 13.45
CA GLY A 40 -5.33 10.25 13.37
C GLY A 40 -5.69 9.31 12.21
N TYR A 41 -4.72 8.58 11.67
CA TYR A 41 -4.96 7.50 10.72
C TYR A 41 -4.93 6.14 11.45
N GLY A 42 -5.98 5.35 11.26
CA GLY A 42 -6.11 4.02 11.83
C GLY A 42 -7.49 3.41 11.56
N PRO A 43 -7.61 2.07 11.48
CA PRO A 43 -6.52 1.10 11.47
C PRO A 43 -5.62 1.24 10.23
N VAL A 44 -4.33 0.89 10.38
CA VAL A 44 -3.37 0.75 9.27
C VAL A 44 -3.48 -0.69 8.76
N THR A 45 -3.71 -0.86 7.46
CA THR A 45 -3.96 -2.18 6.84
C THR A 45 -2.85 -2.65 5.91
N GLY A 46 -1.89 -1.79 5.57
CA GLY A 46 -0.72 -2.13 4.78
C GLY A 46 0.32 -1.04 4.88
N ILE A 47 1.60 -1.43 4.88
CA ILE A 47 2.74 -0.53 4.76
C ILE A 47 3.79 -1.24 3.91
N GLU A 48 4.20 -0.62 2.83
CA GLU A 48 5.15 -1.17 1.85
C GLU A 48 6.19 -0.11 1.49
N ALA A 49 7.40 -0.55 1.15
CA ALA A 49 8.40 0.33 0.55
C ALA A 49 8.19 0.32 -0.97
N ASP A 50 8.05 1.50 -1.56
CA ASP A 50 7.80 1.67 -3.00
C ASP A 50 8.35 3.01 -3.49
N ASP A 51 8.95 3.04 -4.67
CA ASP A 51 9.74 4.15 -5.25
C ASP A 51 10.46 5.06 -4.23
N GLY A 52 11.23 4.47 -3.32
CA GLY A 52 12.05 5.25 -2.38
C GLY A 52 11.29 5.94 -1.24
N ARG A 53 10.05 5.53 -0.95
CA ARG A 53 9.22 6.04 0.16
C ARG A 53 8.48 4.91 0.88
N TRP A 54 7.89 5.24 2.03
CA TRP A 54 6.84 4.40 2.61
C TRP A 54 5.51 4.72 1.93
N GLU A 55 4.81 3.68 1.49
CA GLU A 55 3.41 3.72 1.10
C GLU A 55 2.59 2.98 2.15
N ALA A 56 1.60 3.64 2.74
CA ALA A 56 0.76 3.06 3.77
C ALA A 56 -0.71 3.19 3.42
N THR A 57 -1.48 2.15 3.71
CA THR A 57 -2.94 2.20 3.61
C THR A 57 -3.53 2.24 5.00
N ALA A 58 -4.34 3.25 5.29
CA ALA A 58 -4.98 3.41 6.60
C ALA A 58 -6.35 4.08 6.50
N TYR A 59 -7.16 3.93 7.54
CA TYR A 59 -8.47 4.56 7.62
C TYR A 59 -8.45 5.88 8.37
N ARG A 60 -9.42 6.74 8.08
CA ARG A 60 -9.79 7.90 8.91
C ARG A 60 -11.25 8.22 8.66
N ASP A 61 -12.02 8.42 9.71
CA ASP A 61 -13.45 8.76 9.63
C ASP A 61 -14.25 7.80 8.72
N GLY A 62 -13.97 6.50 8.82
CA GLY A 62 -14.62 5.46 8.02
C GLY A 62 -14.20 5.37 6.55
N ARG A 63 -13.24 6.20 6.10
CA ARG A 63 -12.73 6.24 4.73
C ARG A 63 -11.32 5.70 4.66
N ARG A 64 -10.98 5.03 3.57
CA ARG A 64 -9.65 4.46 3.31
C ARG A 64 -8.78 5.46 2.56
N PHE A 65 -7.51 5.53 2.95
CA PHE A 65 -6.52 6.43 2.38
C PHE A 65 -5.22 5.68 2.12
N GLU A 66 -4.60 6.02 1.00
CA GLU A 66 -3.21 5.73 0.71
C GLU A 66 -2.36 6.96 1.08
N LEU A 67 -1.28 6.72 1.81
CA LEU A 67 -0.40 7.74 2.37
C LEU A 67 1.02 7.47 1.90
N HIS A 68 1.69 8.51 1.44
CA HIS A 68 3.11 8.48 1.12
C HIS A 68 3.88 9.20 2.21
N LEU A 69 4.86 8.54 2.81
CA LEU A 69 5.67 9.11 3.87
C LEU A 69 7.14 9.13 3.48
N ASP A 70 7.83 10.19 3.88
CA ASP A 70 9.28 10.28 3.81
C ASP A 70 9.90 9.10 4.59
N PRO A 71 10.80 8.34 3.98
CA PRO A 71 11.29 7.09 4.58
C PRO A 71 12.12 7.29 5.85
N ARG A 72 12.62 8.50 6.11
CA ARG A 72 13.65 8.79 7.13
C ARG A 72 13.10 9.58 8.31
N SER A 73 12.15 10.46 8.04
CA SER A 73 11.47 11.29 9.04
C SER A 73 10.06 10.80 9.35
N GLY A 74 9.42 10.09 8.41
CA GLY A 74 8.01 9.73 8.47
C GLY A 74 7.06 10.90 8.21
N ALA A 75 7.55 12.02 7.67
CA ALA A 75 6.69 13.12 7.25
C ALA A 75 5.69 12.64 6.18
N ILE A 76 4.39 12.92 6.36
CA ILE A 76 3.37 12.59 5.35
C ILE A 76 3.53 13.55 4.17
N LEU A 77 3.99 13.02 3.03
CA LEU A 77 4.24 13.76 1.80
C LEU A 77 2.99 13.85 0.92
N ARG A 78 2.14 12.81 0.94
CA ARG A 78 0.92 12.75 0.15
C ARG A 78 -0.17 11.97 0.87
N VAL A 79 -1.42 12.39 0.67
CA VAL A 79 -2.62 11.68 1.12
C VAL A 79 -3.57 11.55 -0.07
N ARG A 80 -4.01 10.33 -0.38
CA ARG A 80 -4.99 10.03 -1.43
C ARG A 80 -6.15 9.21 -0.86
N PRO A 81 -7.41 9.65 -1.00
CA PRO A 81 -8.55 8.76 -0.74
C PRO A 81 -8.53 7.60 -1.73
N GLU A 82 -8.65 6.37 -1.23
CA GLU A 82 -8.85 5.19 -2.06
C GLU A 82 -10.35 5.11 -2.44
N ARG A 83 -10.65 4.90 -3.72
CA ARG A 83 -12.02 5.00 -4.26
C ARG A 83 -12.82 3.72 -4.08
#